data_AF-A0AAX4HKZ6-F1
#
_entry.id   AF-A0AAX4HKZ6-F1
#
_cell.length_a   1.000
_cell.length_b   1.000
_cell.length_c   1.000
_cell.angle_alpha   90.00
_cell.angle_beta   90.00
_cell.angle_gamma   90.00
#
_symmetry.space_group_name_H-M   'P 1'
#
loop_
_entity.id
_entity.type
_entity.pdbx_description
1 polymer ?
#
loop_
_entity_poly.entity_id
_entity_poly.type
_entity_poly.pdbx_seq_one_letter_code
_entity_poly.pdbx_strand_id
1 'polypeptide(L)'
;MKNSVVRFITLVVLSIFVVSCGNAPSNVLSGVKVETTTRDNDVWMSFAADLNLGAMSFASVSLPILHPRGQTQIGQLELISGFSGQNQLKVSVNLTEVADVNMTQATLPNGNMIPMIANNPTIAINIGNGAKVYLTLSETVTAIGVAVPISAFDSIGASLPGLNFFPVVNSGNVVGTAGIFTGAGAGKSGIAVVADVSKIVNLGQLMPSQASTFAIQAEQARSSLRLDYRSQSGSASQKSALDNMIYKLHQKKAILRMR
;
A
#
# COMPACT_ATOMS: atom_id res chain seq x y z
N MET A 1 46.20 -26.67 43.26
CA MET A 1 44.75 -26.87 42.96
C MET A 1 43.96 -25.59 43.27
N LYS A 2 44.11 -24.57 42.44
CA LYS A 2 43.39 -23.28 42.49
C LYS A 2 43.79 -22.63 41.16
N ASN A 3 42.95 -22.72 40.13
CA ASN A 3 43.00 -21.94 38.87
C ASN A 3 42.17 -22.58 37.73
N SER A 4 41.77 -23.85 37.84
CA SER A 4 40.98 -24.49 36.77
C SER A 4 39.47 -24.21 36.82
N VAL A 5 38.93 -23.76 37.97
CA VAL A 5 37.48 -23.53 38.14
C VAL A 5 37.05 -22.18 37.54
N VAL A 6 37.93 -21.18 37.51
CA VAL A 6 37.59 -19.83 37.02
C VAL A 6 37.46 -19.80 35.49
N ARG A 7 38.22 -20.63 34.76
CA ARG A 7 38.18 -20.69 33.29
C ARG A 7 36.91 -21.34 32.73
N PHE A 8 36.24 -22.21 33.49
CA PHE A 8 34.97 -22.82 33.05
C PHE A 8 33.77 -21.88 33.22
N ILE A 9 33.82 -20.97 34.20
CA ILE A 9 32.73 -20.03 34.46
C ILE A 9 32.71 -18.88 33.44
N THR A 10 33.85 -18.55 32.83
CA THR A 10 33.92 -17.51 31.80
C THR A 10 33.35 -17.94 30.44
N LEU A 11 33.21 -19.25 30.18
CA LEU A 11 32.69 -19.76 28.90
C LEU A 11 31.15 -19.88 28.87
N VAL A 12 30.50 -20.00 30.02
CA VAL A 12 29.04 -20.22 30.12
C VAL A 12 28.23 -18.91 30.15
N VAL A 13 28.87 -17.79 30.51
CA VAL A 13 28.21 -16.48 30.59
C VAL A 13 28.11 -15.78 29.21
N LEU A 14 28.82 -16.28 28.19
CA LEU A 14 28.79 -15.70 26.83
C LEU A 14 27.71 -16.32 25.90
N SER A 15 26.95 -17.30 26.37
CA SER A 15 25.90 -17.98 25.57
C SER A 15 24.48 -17.45 25.79
N ILE A 16 24.28 -16.42 26.62
CA ILE A 16 22.93 -15.95 27.00
C ILE A 16 22.44 -14.77 26.13
N PHE A 17 23.25 -14.24 25.22
CA PHE A 17 22.90 -13.03 24.45
C PHE A 17 22.48 -13.24 22.99
N VAL A 18 22.20 -14.48 22.56
CA VAL A 18 21.77 -14.73 21.16
C VAL A 18 20.45 -15.47 21.08
N VAL A 19 19.42 -14.92 21.74
CA VAL A 19 18.03 -15.15 21.35
C VAL A 19 17.45 -13.79 20.93
N SER A 20 17.98 -13.24 19.85
CA SER A 20 17.24 -12.21 19.10
C SER A 20 16.13 -12.95 18.39
N CYS A 21 14.94 -12.95 18.99
CA CYS A 21 13.70 -13.34 18.34
C CYS A 21 13.61 -12.56 17.02
N GLY A 22 13.87 -13.24 15.90
CA GLY A 22 13.70 -12.72 14.56
C GLY A 22 12.22 -12.51 14.25
N ASN A 23 11.61 -11.54 14.91
CA ASN A 23 10.27 -11.09 14.55
C ASN A 23 10.40 -10.34 13.23
N ALA A 24 9.69 -10.83 12.20
CA ALA A 24 9.46 -10.07 10.99
C ALA A 24 8.91 -8.68 11.36
N PRO A 25 9.25 -7.61 10.61
CA PRO A 25 8.81 -6.26 10.94
C PRO A 25 7.28 -6.24 11.07
N SER A 26 6.79 -5.93 12.28
CA SER A 26 5.36 -5.95 12.59
C SER A 26 4.59 -4.84 11.88
N ASN A 27 5.30 -3.83 11.36
CA ASN A 27 4.74 -2.67 10.68
C ASN A 27 5.33 -2.57 9.27
N VAL A 28 4.60 -3.12 8.28
CA VAL A 28 4.95 -3.01 6.86
C VAL A 28 4.90 -1.55 6.40
N LEU A 29 3.98 -0.75 6.95
CA LEU A 29 3.90 0.69 6.71
C LEU A 29 4.61 1.45 7.83
N SER A 30 5.69 2.16 7.52
CA SER A 30 6.45 2.95 8.51
C SER A 30 6.16 4.44 8.44
N GLY A 31 5.66 4.94 7.31
CA GLY A 31 5.34 6.36 7.13
C GLY A 31 4.43 6.58 5.94
N VAL A 32 3.57 7.59 6.03
CA VAL A 32 2.77 8.08 4.92
C VAL A 32 2.89 9.59 4.86
N LYS A 33 3.13 10.13 3.67
CA LYS A 33 3.15 11.57 3.40
C LYS A 33 2.18 11.87 2.28
N VAL A 34 1.38 12.91 2.49
CA VAL A 34 0.38 13.36 1.53
C VAL A 34 0.46 14.85 1.43
N GLU A 35 0.60 15.35 0.22
CA GLU A 35 0.71 16.76 -0.08
C GLU A 35 -0.18 17.09 -1.26
N THR A 36 -0.82 18.25 -1.22
CA THR A 36 -1.56 18.82 -2.36
C THR A 36 -0.92 20.12 -2.76
N THR A 37 -0.69 20.31 -4.05
CA THR A 37 -0.14 21.54 -4.61
C THR A 37 -0.99 22.01 -5.77
N THR A 38 -1.08 23.32 -5.95
CA THR A 38 -1.73 23.91 -7.14
C THR A 38 -0.63 24.33 -8.10
N ARG A 39 -0.68 23.83 -9.34
CA ARG A 39 0.24 24.17 -10.42
C ARG A 39 -0.56 24.44 -11.68
N ASP A 40 -0.35 25.59 -12.31
CA ASP A 40 -1.00 25.95 -13.57
C ASP A 40 -2.54 25.85 -13.51
N ASN A 41 -3.11 26.23 -12.36
CA ASN A 41 -4.53 26.15 -12.05
C ASN A 41 -5.09 24.73 -11.84
N ASP A 42 -4.23 23.71 -11.87
CA ASP A 42 -4.57 22.32 -11.55
C ASP A 42 -4.16 21.95 -10.13
N VAL A 43 -4.97 21.13 -9.47
CA VAL A 43 -4.66 20.53 -8.18
C VAL A 43 -3.96 19.18 -8.39
N TRP A 44 -2.74 19.09 -7.89
CA TRP A 44 -1.96 17.87 -7.85
C TRP A 44 -1.93 17.31 -6.44
N MET A 45 -2.08 16.00 -6.32
CA MET A 45 -1.90 15.27 -5.07
C MET A 45 -0.70 14.34 -5.19
N SER A 46 0.20 14.44 -4.23
CA SER A 46 1.34 13.54 -4.07
C SER A 46 1.16 12.70 -2.82
N PHE A 47 1.27 11.39 -2.98
CA PHE A 47 1.17 10.37 -1.94
C PHE A 47 2.48 9.58 -1.92
N ALA A 48 3.10 9.45 -0.76
CA ALA A 48 4.27 8.60 -0.57
C ALA A 48 4.08 7.70 0.65
N ALA A 49 4.39 6.42 0.49
CA ALA A 49 4.35 5.42 1.54
C ALA A 49 5.73 4.80 1.72
N ASP A 50 6.27 4.88 2.93
CA ASP A 50 7.50 4.21 3.33
C ASP A 50 7.14 2.81 3.82
N LEU A 51 7.74 1.81 3.17
CA LEU A 51 7.47 0.40 3.37
C LEU A 51 8.68 -0.30 3.98
N ASN A 52 8.50 -0.88 5.16
CA ASN A 52 9.50 -1.74 5.79
C ASN A 52 9.31 -3.19 5.32
N LEU A 53 10.11 -3.57 4.32
CA LEU A 53 10.10 -4.90 3.72
C LEU A 53 11.27 -5.76 4.23
N GLY A 54 11.90 -5.35 5.34
CA GLY A 54 13.12 -5.97 5.86
C GLY A 54 14.26 -5.89 4.84
N ALA A 55 14.86 -7.02 4.48
CA ALA A 55 15.95 -7.12 3.53
C ALA A 55 15.48 -7.25 2.05
N MET A 56 14.17 -7.22 1.79
CA MET A 56 13.64 -7.16 0.43
C MET A 56 13.69 -5.73 -0.11
N SER A 57 13.83 -5.59 -1.43
CA SER A 57 13.85 -4.28 -2.09
C SER A 57 12.96 -4.28 -3.33
N PHE A 58 12.32 -3.17 -3.66
CA PHE A 58 11.75 -2.98 -5.00
C PHE A 58 12.82 -3.00 -6.09
N ALA A 59 12.44 -3.45 -7.28
CA ALA A 59 13.10 -2.98 -8.48
C ALA A 59 12.60 -1.57 -8.78
N SER A 60 13.51 -0.61 -8.86
CA SER A 60 13.14 0.78 -9.17
C SER A 60 12.39 0.86 -10.49
N VAL A 61 11.22 1.49 -10.46
CA VAL A 61 10.37 1.63 -11.64
C VAL A 61 9.62 2.95 -11.56
N SER A 62 9.35 3.52 -12.72
CA SER A 62 8.57 4.74 -12.87
C SER A 62 7.61 4.56 -14.03
N LEU A 63 6.30 4.65 -13.75
CA LEU A 63 5.24 4.39 -14.71
C LEU A 63 4.33 5.62 -14.81
N PRO A 64 4.04 6.11 -16.03
CA PRO A 64 3.10 7.22 -16.20
C PRO A 64 1.67 6.76 -15.90
N ILE A 65 0.90 7.61 -15.24
CA ILE A 65 -0.53 7.42 -15.08
C ILE A 65 -1.20 8.15 -16.24
N LEU A 66 -1.89 7.40 -17.10
CA LEU A 66 -2.56 7.95 -18.27
C LEU A 66 -4.06 8.13 -18.01
N HIS A 67 -4.62 9.19 -18.57
CA HIS A 67 -6.04 9.47 -18.48
C HIS A 67 -6.86 8.35 -19.15
N PRO A 68 -7.89 7.76 -18.52
CA PRO A 68 -8.62 6.62 -19.09
C PRO A 68 -9.30 6.88 -20.44
N ARG A 69 -9.62 8.15 -20.74
CA ARG A 69 -10.26 8.58 -22.00
C ARG A 69 -9.25 8.94 -23.11
N GLY A 70 -7.94 8.85 -22.86
CA GLY A 70 -6.93 9.30 -23.82
C GLY A 70 -5.51 8.82 -23.51
N GLN A 71 -4.51 9.56 -24.01
CA GLN A 71 -3.08 9.29 -23.78
C GLN A 71 -2.42 10.42 -22.96
N THR A 72 -3.20 11.36 -22.44
CA THR A 72 -2.70 12.44 -21.60
C THR A 72 -2.16 11.86 -20.30
N GLN A 73 -0.92 12.20 -19.97
CA GLN A 73 -0.34 11.83 -18.68
C GLN A 73 -0.91 12.74 -17.58
N ILE A 74 -1.51 12.12 -16.57
CA ILE A 74 -2.18 12.78 -15.45
C ILE A 74 -1.50 12.47 -14.11
N GLY A 75 -0.33 11.82 -14.14
CA GLY A 75 0.35 11.40 -12.93
C GLY A 75 1.51 10.45 -13.17
N GLN A 76 2.03 9.91 -12.09
CA GLN A 76 3.15 8.97 -12.09
C GLN A 76 3.11 8.07 -10.86
N LEU A 77 3.46 6.80 -11.05
CA LEU A 77 3.73 5.82 -9.99
C LEU A 77 5.24 5.54 -9.97
N GLU A 78 5.86 5.61 -8.80
CA GLU A 78 7.26 5.26 -8.59
C GLU A 78 7.39 4.21 -7.48
N LEU A 79 8.19 3.18 -7.73
CA LEU A 79 8.73 2.32 -6.67
C LEU A 79 10.22 2.60 -6.58
N ILE A 80 10.69 2.91 -5.39
CA ILE A 80 12.06 3.31 -5.13
C ILE A 80 12.60 2.44 -3.99
N SER A 81 13.84 1.97 -4.15
CA SER A 81 14.60 1.37 -3.05
C SER A 81 15.80 2.25 -2.72
N GLY A 82 15.82 2.75 -1.49
CA GLY A 82 16.95 3.50 -0.95
C GLY A 82 18.09 2.58 -0.49
N PHE A 83 19.29 3.16 -0.34
CA PHE A 83 20.50 2.46 0.08
C PHE A 83 20.43 1.85 1.50
N SER A 84 19.45 2.26 2.32
CA SER A 84 19.22 1.77 3.68
C SER A 84 18.19 0.64 3.80
N GLY A 85 17.76 0.04 2.67
CA GLY A 85 16.66 -0.95 2.67
C GLY A 85 15.28 -0.33 2.87
N GLN A 86 15.18 1.00 2.87
CA GLN A 86 13.92 1.72 2.85
C GLN A 86 13.31 1.61 1.45
N ASN A 87 12.10 1.07 1.39
CA ASN A 87 11.33 0.99 0.17
C ASN A 87 10.28 2.08 0.19
N GLN A 88 10.11 2.79 -0.91
CA GLN A 88 9.12 3.84 -1.02
C GLN A 88 8.25 3.60 -2.25
N LEU A 89 6.95 3.73 -2.05
CA LEU A 89 5.96 3.80 -3.11
C LEU A 89 5.47 5.24 -3.19
N LYS A 90 5.58 5.87 -4.34
CA LYS A 90 5.10 7.25 -4.57
C LYS A 90 4.09 7.27 -5.69
N VAL A 91 3.05 8.06 -5.52
CA VAL A 91 2.06 8.36 -6.55
C VAL A 91 1.83 9.85 -6.59
N SER A 92 1.91 10.45 -7.77
CA SER A 92 1.44 11.80 -8.04
C SER A 92 0.29 11.74 -9.03
N VAL A 93 -0.78 12.48 -8.79
CA VAL A 93 -1.96 12.53 -9.67
C VAL A 93 -2.50 13.95 -9.74
N ASN A 94 -2.87 14.39 -10.94
CA ASN A 94 -3.64 15.59 -11.19
C ASN A 94 -5.12 15.31 -10.89
N LEU A 95 -5.61 15.83 -9.77
CA LEU A 95 -7.00 15.64 -9.32
C LEU A 95 -8.00 16.34 -10.25
N THR A 96 -7.60 17.44 -10.89
CA THR A 96 -8.41 18.20 -11.86
C THR A 96 -8.76 17.37 -13.08
N GLU A 97 -7.76 16.69 -13.63
CA GLU A 97 -7.93 15.82 -14.79
C GLU A 97 -8.69 14.54 -14.43
N VAL A 98 -8.60 14.07 -13.19
CA VAL A 98 -9.32 12.87 -12.74
C VAL A 98 -10.81 13.13 -12.48
N ALA A 99 -11.23 14.37 -12.32
CA ALA A 99 -12.60 14.71 -11.92
C ALA A 99 -13.69 14.26 -12.90
N ASP A 100 -13.33 14.10 -14.17
CA ASP A 100 -14.25 13.63 -15.22
C ASP A 100 -14.33 12.11 -15.34
N VAL A 101 -13.51 11.39 -14.55
CA VAL A 101 -13.47 9.93 -14.57
C VAL A 101 -14.56 9.38 -13.65
N ASN A 102 -15.41 8.51 -14.22
CA ASN A 102 -16.51 7.91 -13.48
C ASN A 102 -16.04 7.09 -12.27
N MET A 103 -16.64 7.38 -11.12
CA MET A 103 -16.49 6.56 -9.91
C MET A 103 -17.34 5.29 -10.03
N THR A 104 -16.73 4.13 -9.82
CA THR A 104 -17.43 2.83 -9.84
C THR A 104 -16.99 1.96 -8.68
N GLN A 105 -17.64 0.81 -8.47
CA GLN A 105 -17.13 -0.15 -7.50
C GLN A 105 -15.83 -0.77 -8.05
N ALA A 106 -14.75 -0.64 -7.29
CA ALA A 106 -13.43 -1.11 -7.69
C ALA A 106 -12.92 -2.25 -6.78
N THR A 107 -12.08 -3.11 -7.34
CA THR A 107 -11.45 -4.23 -6.63
C THR A 107 -9.94 -4.19 -6.80
N LEU A 108 -9.25 -4.83 -5.86
CA LEU A 108 -7.85 -5.19 -6.00
C LEU A 108 -7.63 -6.08 -7.24
N PRO A 109 -6.38 -6.23 -7.73
CA PRO A 109 -6.09 -7.07 -8.89
C PRO A 109 -6.56 -8.53 -8.73
N ASN A 110 -6.58 -9.06 -7.50
CA ASN A 110 -7.10 -10.39 -7.17
C ASN A 110 -8.63 -10.51 -7.11
N GLY A 111 -9.36 -9.42 -7.32
CA GLY A 111 -10.82 -9.39 -7.29
C GLY A 111 -11.43 -9.13 -5.90
N ASN A 112 -10.62 -9.11 -4.83
CA ASN A 112 -11.10 -8.77 -3.50
C ASN A 112 -11.34 -7.26 -3.35
N MET A 113 -12.15 -6.88 -2.36
CA MET A 113 -12.38 -5.47 -2.01
C MET A 113 -11.06 -4.77 -1.65
N ILE A 114 -11.00 -3.48 -1.98
CA ILE A 114 -9.89 -2.61 -1.60
C ILE A 114 -9.98 -2.35 -0.09
N PRO A 115 -8.92 -2.57 0.70
CA PRO A 115 -8.97 -2.35 2.14
C PRO A 115 -9.25 -0.87 2.44
N MET A 116 -9.96 -0.59 3.53
CA MET A 116 -10.49 0.73 3.91
C MET A 116 -11.56 1.33 2.98
N ILE A 117 -11.42 1.21 1.66
CA ILE A 117 -12.39 1.75 0.70
C ILE A 117 -13.63 0.87 0.59
N ALA A 118 -13.49 -0.45 0.71
CA ALA A 118 -14.57 -1.43 0.65
C ALA A 118 -15.44 -1.28 -0.62
N ASN A 119 -16.73 -0.98 -0.46
CA ASN A 119 -17.70 -0.83 -1.56
C ASN A 119 -17.93 0.62 -1.99
N ASN A 120 -17.14 1.56 -1.48
CA ASN A 120 -17.30 2.96 -1.85
C ASN A 120 -17.00 3.15 -3.35
N PRO A 121 -17.75 4.03 -4.05
CA PRO A 121 -17.41 4.47 -5.39
C PRO A 121 -15.98 4.97 -5.41
N THR A 122 -15.25 4.52 -6.40
CA THR A 122 -13.81 4.70 -6.49
C THR A 122 -13.42 4.85 -7.94
N ILE A 123 -12.59 5.84 -8.22
CA ILE A 123 -11.91 5.97 -9.50
C ILE A 123 -10.75 4.98 -9.48
N ALA A 124 -10.73 4.04 -10.42
CA ALA A 124 -9.65 3.07 -10.56
C ALA A 124 -8.92 3.29 -11.89
N ILE A 125 -7.66 3.72 -11.83
CA ILE A 125 -6.84 4.00 -13.01
C ILE A 125 -5.79 2.89 -13.14
N ASN A 126 -5.72 2.26 -14.31
CA ASN A 126 -4.72 1.25 -14.62
C ASN A 126 -3.41 1.92 -15.07
N ILE A 127 -2.27 1.46 -14.53
CA ILE A 127 -0.95 2.11 -14.71
C ILE A 127 0.03 1.17 -15.45
N GLY A 128 -0.51 0.13 -16.09
CA GLY A 128 0.29 -0.95 -16.70
C GLY A 128 0.70 -2.02 -15.69
N ASN A 129 1.10 -3.20 -16.20
CA ASN A 129 1.60 -4.31 -15.38
C ASN A 129 0.64 -4.75 -14.26
N GLY A 130 -0.66 -4.54 -14.48
CA GLY A 130 -1.74 -4.82 -13.53
C GLY A 130 -1.78 -3.90 -12.30
N ALA A 131 -0.90 -2.89 -12.23
CA ALA A 131 -0.94 -1.89 -11.17
C ALA A 131 -2.12 -0.94 -11.34
N LYS A 132 -2.68 -0.51 -10.21
CA LYS A 132 -3.84 0.37 -10.16
C LYS A 132 -3.67 1.44 -9.08
N VAL A 133 -4.10 2.66 -9.40
CA VAL A 133 -4.36 3.71 -8.41
C VAL A 133 -5.86 3.80 -8.17
N TYR A 134 -6.22 4.00 -6.92
CA TYR A 134 -7.58 4.14 -6.43
C TYR A 134 -7.75 5.50 -5.80
N LEU A 135 -8.83 6.19 -6.15
CA LEU A 135 -9.21 7.47 -5.58
C LEU A 135 -10.69 7.44 -5.21
N THR A 136 -10.98 7.58 -3.92
CA THR A 136 -12.33 7.80 -3.40
C THR A 136 -12.40 9.26 -2.97
N LEU A 137 -13.32 10.02 -3.55
CA LEU A 137 -13.44 11.46 -3.37
C LEU A 137 -14.89 11.80 -3.01
N SER A 138 -15.09 12.56 -1.94
CA SER A 138 -16.38 13.09 -1.51
C SER A 138 -16.16 14.27 -0.56
N GLU A 139 -17.24 14.93 -0.13
CA GLU A 139 -17.14 16.05 0.82
C GLU A 139 -16.55 15.66 2.17
N THR A 140 -16.81 14.42 2.63
CA THR A 140 -16.43 13.96 3.98
C THR A 140 -15.34 12.89 3.99
N VAL A 141 -15.14 12.21 2.86
CA VAL A 141 -14.19 11.10 2.73
C VAL A 141 -13.33 11.29 1.50
N THR A 142 -12.02 11.32 1.71
CA THR A 142 -10.99 11.29 0.68
C THR A 142 -10.02 10.16 1.01
N ALA A 143 -9.89 9.19 0.10
CA ALA A 143 -8.91 8.10 0.23
C ALA A 143 -8.14 7.91 -1.07
N ILE A 144 -6.84 7.63 -0.93
CA ILE A 144 -5.96 7.23 -2.02
C ILE A 144 -5.41 5.84 -1.74
N GLY A 145 -5.37 5.02 -2.78
CA GLY A 145 -4.76 3.70 -2.71
C GLY A 145 -3.98 3.36 -3.95
N VAL A 146 -3.07 2.41 -3.80
CA VAL A 146 -2.24 1.88 -4.88
C VAL A 146 -2.12 0.39 -4.68
N ALA A 147 -2.36 -0.40 -5.73
CA ALA A 147 -2.07 -1.83 -5.74
C ALA A 147 -1.06 -2.13 -6.84
N VAL A 148 -0.03 -2.89 -6.50
CA VAL A 148 1.07 -3.24 -7.38
C VAL A 148 1.26 -4.75 -7.35
N PRO A 149 0.94 -5.47 -8.45
CA PRO A 149 1.28 -6.88 -8.59
C PRO A 149 2.79 -7.09 -8.55
N ILE A 150 3.25 -8.04 -7.74
CA ILE A 150 4.67 -8.36 -7.56
C ILE A 150 4.90 -9.81 -7.95
N SER A 151 5.75 -10.04 -8.94
CA SER A 151 6.06 -11.38 -9.47
C SER A 151 6.52 -12.38 -8.41
N ALA A 152 7.34 -11.97 -7.45
CA ALA A 152 7.80 -12.82 -6.35
C ALA A 152 6.65 -13.36 -5.48
N PHE A 153 5.50 -12.68 -5.46
CA PHE A 153 4.35 -13.04 -4.64
C PHE A 153 3.41 -14.01 -5.36
N ASP A 154 3.59 -14.28 -6.67
CA ASP A 154 2.78 -15.28 -7.38
C ASP A 154 2.92 -16.68 -6.73
N SER A 155 4.12 -17.04 -6.26
CA SER A 155 4.35 -18.30 -5.53
C SER A 155 3.60 -18.37 -4.19
N ILE A 156 3.44 -17.22 -3.53
CA ILE A 156 2.65 -17.09 -2.31
C ILE A 156 1.17 -17.27 -2.65
N GLY A 157 0.67 -16.61 -3.70
CA GLY A 157 -0.72 -16.73 -4.12
C GLY A 157 -1.12 -18.10 -4.67
N ALA A 158 -0.18 -18.84 -5.25
CA ALA A 158 -0.40 -20.25 -5.59
C ALA A 158 -0.61 -21.13 -4.35
N SER A 159 0.05 -20.79 -3.23
CA SER A 159 -0.02 -21.55 -1.97
C SER A 159 -1.17 -21.10 -1.05
N LEU A 160 -1.49 -19.80 -1.07
CA LEU A 160 -2.51 -19.15 -0.25
C LEU A 160 -3.41 -18.26 -1.13
N PRO A 161 -4.23 -18.83 -2.03
CA PRO A 161 -5.04 -18.02 -2.93
C PRO A 161 -6.11 -17.23 -2.17
N GLY A 162 -6.32 -15.97 -2.57
CA GLY A 162 -7.40 -15.11 -2.05
C GLY A 162 -7.12 -14.51 -0.68
N LEU A 163 -5.94 -14.72 -0.10
CA LEU A 163 -5.55 -14.10 1.16
C LEU A 163 -5.31 -12.59 0.97
N ASN A 164 -5.93 -11.80 1.84
CA ASN A 164 -5.68 -10.38 2.03
C ASN A 164 -5.20 -10.14 3.46
N PHE A 165 -3.99 -9.60 3.60
CA PHE A 165 -3.40 -9.24 4.88
C PHE A 165 -3.07 -7.75 4.88
N PHE A 166 -3.91 -6.94 5.51
CA PHE A 166 -3.89 -5.47 5.56
C PHE A 166 -4.09 -5.00 7.01
N PRO A 167 -3.02 -4.94 7.82
CA PRO A 167 -3.07 -4.31 9.12
C PRO A 167 -3.28 -2.80 8.97
N VAL A 168 -4.17 -2.24 9.77
CA VAL A 168 -4.39 -0.79 9.82
C VAL A 168 -3.34 -0.16 10.74
N VAL A 169 -2.75 0.93 10.28
CA VAL A 169 -1.72 1.71 10.95
C VAL A 169 -2.19 3.15 11.04
N ASN A 170 -1.95 3.77 12.19
CA ASN A 170 -2.18 5.19 12.39
C ASN A 170 -0.83 5.90 12.46
N SER A 171 -0.59 6.88 11.58
CA SER A 171 0.63 7.67 11.51
C SER A 171 0.25 9.15 11.56
N GLY A 172 0.14 9.69 12.78
CA GLY A 172 -0.24 11.08 13.01
C GLY A 172 -1.65 11.40 12.52
N ASN A 173 -1.75 12.19 11.45
CA ASN A 173 -3.03 12.63 10.88
C ASN A 173 -3.55 11.71 9.77
N VAL A 174 -2.80 10.67 9.41
CA VAL A 174 -3.18 9.71 8.37
C VAL A 174 -3.45 8.35 9.00
N VAL A 175 -4.62 7.80 8.71
CA VAL A 175 -4.92 6.39 8.96
C VAL A 175 -4.75 5.66 7.64
N GLY A 176 -3.98 4.58 7.63
CA GLY A 176 -3.74 3.83 6.41
C GLY A 176 -3.51 2.36 6.67
N THR A 177 -3.33 1.61 5.59
CA THR A 177 -2.98 0.20 5.64
C THR A 177 -2.03 -0.10 4.49
N ALA A 178 -1.02 -0.93 4.76
CA ALA A 178 -0.19 -1.52 3.74
C ALA A 178 -0.12 -3.02 3.99
N GLY A 179 -0.18 -3.78 2.91
CA GLY A 179 -0.34 -5.21 3.05
C GLY A 179 -0.19 -5.97 1.76
N ILE A 180 -0.47 -7.26 1.85
CA ILE A 180 -0.30 -8.22 0.77
C ILE A 180 -1.68 -8.70 0.35
N PHE A 181 -1.91 -8.70 -0.96
CA PHE A 181 -3.03 -9.40 -1.58
C PHE A 181 -2.49 -10.55 -2.40
N THR A 182 -3.25 -11.64 -2.47
CA THR A 182 -2.85 -12.85 -3.17
C THR A 182 -3.98 -13.43 -4.01
N GLY A 183 -3.63 -14.15 -5.06
CA GLY A 183 -4.57 -14.84 -5.94
C GLY A 183 -3.87 -15.96 -6.69
N ALA A 184 -4.65 -16.94 -7.16
CA ALA A 184 -4.13 -18.15 -7.79
C ALA A 184 -3.44 -17.90 -9.14
N GLY A 185 -3.72 -16.76 -9.79
CA GLY A 185 -3.18 -16.42 -11.11
C GLY A 185 -1.97 -15.48 -11.06
N ALA A 186 -1.14 -15.53 -12.11
CA ALA A 186 -0.06 -14.57 -12.30
C ALA A 186 -0.59 -13.12 -12.31
N GLY A 187 0.10 -12.22 -11.62
CA GLY A 187 -0.31 -10.81 -11.52
C GLY A 187 -1.54 -10.57 -10.62
N LYS A 188 -2.00 -11.62 -9.90
CA LYS A 188 -3.05 -11.54 -8.90
C LYS A 188 -2.49 -11.49 -7.47
N SER A 189 -1.18 -11.40 -7.32
CA SER A 189 -0.52 -11.29 -6.02
C SER A 189 0.42 -10.09 -5.99
N GLY A 190 0.47 -9.38 -4.87
CA GLY A 190 1.23 -8.14 -4.79
C GLY A 190 1.05 -7.40 -3.47
N ILE A 191 1.44 -6.13 -3.48
CA ILE A 191 1.26 -5.22 -2.36
C ILE A 191 0.19 -4.19 -2.66
N ALA A 192 -0.55 -3.77 -1.65
CA ALA A 192 -1.35 -2.57 -1.75
C ALA A 192 -1.14 -1.67 -0.54
N VAL A 193 -1.28 -0.38 -0.77
CA VAL A 193 -1.28 0.66 0.27
C VAL A 193 -2.53 1.50 0.07
N VAL A 194 -3.26 1.79 1.13
CA VAL A 194 -4.42 2.69 1.12
C VAL A 194 -4.33 3.62 2.30
N ALA A 195 -4.67 4.89 2.11
CA ALA A 195 -4.68 5.90 3.16
C ALA A 195 -5.94 6.75 3.11
N ASP A 196 -6.50 6.99 4.29
CA ASP A 196 -7.47 8.05 4.55
C ASP A 196 -6.74 9.38 4.67
N VAL A 197 -7.05 10.27 3.73
CA VAL A 197 -6.43 11.59 3.61
C VAL A 197 -7.46 12.70 3.79
N SER A 198 -8.65 12.38 4.29
CA SER A 198 -9.78 13.31 4.47
C SER A 198 -9.42 14.49 5.38
N LYS A 199 -8.49 14.30 6.32
CA LYS A 199 -8.01 15.35 7.23
C LYS A 199 -6.99 16.31 6.59
N ILE A 200 -6.42 15.94 5.45
CA ILE A 200 -5.36 16.69 4.76
C ILE A 200 -5.93 17.36 3.52
N VAL A 201 -6.80 16.65 2.79
CA VAL A 201 -7.33 17.09 1.51
C VAL A 201 -8.77 17.55 1.68
N ASN A 202 -8.99 18.87 1.59
CA ASN A 202 -10.32 19.47 1.55
C ASN A 202 -10.68 19.85 0.11
N LEU A 203 -11.41 18.96 -0.58
CA LEU A 203 -11.76 19.14 -1.99
C LEU A 203 -12.61 20.39 -2.25
N GLY A 204 -13.50 20.75 -1.33
CA GLY A 204 -14.34 21.95 -1.46
C GLY A 204 -13.52 23.25 -1.48
N GLN A 205 -12.39 23.27 -0.78
CA GLN A 205 -11.46 24.41 -0.78
C GLN A 205 -10.49 24.36 -1.97
N LEU A 206 -10.01 23.18 -2.32
CA LEU A 206 -9.00 23.01 -3.37
C LEU A 206 -9.58 23.12 -4.78
N MET A 207 -10.84 22.71 -4.98
CA MET A 207 -11.46 22.62 -6.29
C MET A 207 -12.92 23.13 -6.28
N PRO A 208 -13.17 24.43 -5.98
CA PRO A 208 -14.53 24.93 -5.77
C PRO A 208 -15.45 24.76 -6.99
N SER A 209 -14.89 24.89 -8.20
CA SER A 209 -15.63 24.75 -9.46
C SER A 209 -16.00 23.30 -9.80
N GLN A 210 -15.33 22.31 -9.20
CA GLN A 210 -15.56 20.89 -9.43
C GLN A 210 -16.17 20.17 -8.21
N ALA A 211 -16.22 20.84 -7.06
CA ALA A 211 -16.81 20.34 -5.83
C ALA A 211 -18.25 19.86 -6.05
N SER A 212 -19.04 20.59 -6.83
CA SER A 212 -20.41 20.19 -7.20
C SER A 212 -20.45 18.92 -8.05
N THR A 213 -19.52 18.73 -8.98
CA THR A 213 -19.41 17.51 -9.78
C THR A 213 -19.07 16.29 -8.92
N PHE A 214 -18.11 16.42 -8.00
CA PHE A 214 -17.79 15.36 -7.05
C PHE A 214 -18.93 15.09 -6.07
N ALA A 215 -19.60 16.12 -5.57
CA ALA A 215 -20.76 15.98 -4.72
C ALA A 215 -21.91 15.26 -5.43
N ILE A 216 -22.18 15.57 -6.70
CA ILE A 216 -23.20 14.88 -7.51
C ILE A 216 -22.81 13.40 -7.73
N GLN A 217 -21.56 13.11 -8.07
CA GLN A 217 -21.09 11.73 -8.24
C GLN A 217 -21.16 10.93 -6.93
N ALA A 218 -20.84 11.57 -5.79
CA ALA A 218 -20.94 10.97 -4.47
C ALA A 218 -22.41 10.78 -4.02
N GLU A 219 -23.29 11.72 -4.30
CA GLU A 219 -24.72 11.68 -3.95
C GLU A 219 -25.48 10.62 -4.76
N GLN A 220 -25.11 10.45 -6.04
CA GLN A 220 -25.61 9.35 -6.87
C GLN A 220 -25.27 7.96 -6.28
N ALA A 221 -24.26 7.89 -5.40
CA ALA A 221 -23.92 6.70 -4.66
C ALA A 221 -24.68 6.52 -3.33
N ARG A 222 -25.86 7.15 -3.15
CA ARG A 222 -26.98 6.77 -2.26
C ARG A 222 -26.71 6.38 -0.79
N SER A 223 -25.51 6.51 -0.26
CA SER A 223 -25.15 6.15 1.10
C SER A 223 -24.02 7.03 1.59
N SER A 224 -24.11 7.50 2.84
CA SER A 224 -23.02 8.23 3.50
C SER A 224 -21.73 7.42 3.37
N LEU A 225 -20.80 7.92 2.56
CA LEU A 225 -19.53 7.26 2.30
C LEU A 225 -18.75 7.15 3.61
N ARG A 226 -18.30 5.94 3.94
CA ARG A 226 -17.55 5.65 5.17
C ARG A 226 -16.43 4.68 4.85
N LEU A 227 -15.24 4.98 5.37
CA LEU A 227 -14.10 4.06 5.27
C LEU A 227 -14.22 2.96 6.34
N ASP A 228 -13.75 1.76 6.00
CA ASP A 228 -13.70 0.59 6.89
C ASP A 228 -12.31 0.43 7.50
N TYR A 229 -12.14 0.91 8.74
CA TYR A 229 -10.85 0.85 9.44
C TYR A 229 -10.55 -0.50 10.11
N ARG A 230 -11.23 -1.59 9.73
CA ARG A 230 -10.92 -2.93 10.23
C ARG A 230 -9.71 -3.52 9.51
N SER A 231 -8.80 -4.11 10.27
CA SER A 231 -7.68 -4.87 9.71
C SER A 231 -8.17 -6.16 9.05
N GLN A 232 -7.55 -6.54 7.94
CA GLN A 232 -7.77 -7.83 7.29
C GLN A 232 -6.56 -8.72 7.58
N SER A 233 -6.72 -9.89 8.18
CA SER A 233 -5.56 -10.71 8.61
C SER A 233 -5.68 -12.21 8.34
N GLY A 234 -6.77 -12.67 7.73
CA GLY A 234 -7.04 -14.10 7.52
C GLY A 234 -7.09 -14.89 8.83
N SER A 235 -7.00 -16.22 8.74
CA SER A 235 -6.85 -17.09 9.91
C SER A 235 -5.41 -17.09 10.44
N ALA A 236 -5.21 -17.48 11.71
CA ALA A 236 -3.87 -17.57 12.31
C ALA A 236 -2.94 -18.52 11.54
N SER A 237 -3.48 -19.61 10.98
CA SER A 237 -2.73 -20.55 10.13
C SER A 237 -2.30 -19.90 8.82
N GLN A 238 -3.21 -19.19 8.14
CA GLN A 238 -2.87 -18.45 6.91
C GLN A 238 -1.82 -17.37 7.18
N LYS A 239 -1.93 -16.64 8.29
CA LYS A 239 -0.93 -15.66 8.70
C LYS A 239 0.43 -16.32 8.93
N SER A 240 0.49 -17.42 9.68
CA SER A 240 1.76 -18.12 9.92
C SER A 240 2.40 -18.65 8.62
N ALA A 241 1.58 -19.18 7.70
CA ALA A 241 2.05 -19.60 6.38
C ALA A 241 2.58 -18.42 5.55
N LEU A 242 1.88 -17.29 5.56
CA LEU A 242 2.33 -16.05 4.91
C LEU A 242 3.66 -15.57 5.51
N ASP A 243 3.75 -15.46 6.84
CA ASP A 243 4.94 -15.00 7.56
C ASP A 243 6.16 -15.87 7.18
N ASN A 244 5.99 -17.19 7.12
CA ASN A 244 7.05 -18.12 6.72
C ASN A 244 7.50 -17.92 5.26
N MET A 245 6.58 -17.64 4.34
CA MET A 245 6.93 -17.39 2.94
C MET A 245 7.62 -16.03 2.75
N ILE A 246 7.13 -15.00 3.43
CA ILE A 246 7.75 -13.67 3.42
C ILE A 246 9.15 -13.73 4.06
N TYR A 247 9.31 -14.51 5.14
CA TYR A 247 10.61 -14.72 5.76
C TYR A 247 11.62 -15.38 4.80
N LYS A 248 11.19 -16.34 3.97
CA LYS A 248 12.05 -16.92 2.92
C LYS A 248 12.48 -15.89 1.87
N LEU A 249 11.59 -14.97 1.47
CA LEU A 249 11.94 -13.89 0.55
C LEU A 249 12.91 -12.89 1.19
N HIS A 250 12.69 -12.56 2.47
CA HIS A 250 13.58 -11.74 3.29
C HIS A 250 15.00 -12.34 3.37
N GLN A 251 15.14 -13.63 3.73
CA GLN A 251 16.44 -14.30 3.80
C GLN A 251 17.20 -14.26 2.46
N LYS A 252 16.45 -14.34 1.34
CA LYS A 252 17.01 -14.28 -0.01
C LYS A 252 17.29 -12.85 -0.50
N LYS A 253 16.98 -11.83 0.30
CA LYS A 253 17.07 -10.41 -0.09
C LYS A 253 16.37 -10.15 -1.43
N ALA A 254 15.16 -10.69 -1.57
CA ALA A 254 14.47 -10.74 -2.85
C ALA A 254 14.24 -9.32 -3.42
N ILE A 255 14.50 -9.17 -4.72
CA ILE A 255 14.14 -7.97 -5.48
C ILE A 255 12.70 -8.14 -5.98
N LEU A 256 11.80 -7.31 -5.48
CA LEU A 256 10.38 -7.29 -5.77
C LEU A 256 10.14 -6.52 -7.08
N ARG A 257 9.96 -7.27 -8.16
CA ARG A 257 9.67 -6.73 -9.50
C ARG A 257 8.17 -6.70 -9.76
N MET A 258 7.71 -5.61 -10.35
CA MET A 258 6.37 -5.54 -10.95
C MET A 258 6.18 -6.66 -11.98
N ARG A 259 4.96 -7.15 -12.10
CA ARG A 259 4.63 -8.28 -12.98
C ARG A 259 4.62 -7.89 -14.46
#